data_AF-A0A730DZN9-F1
#
_entry.id   AF-A0A730DZN9-F1
#
_cell.length_a   1.000
_cell.length_b   1.000
_cell.length_c   1.000
_cell.angle_alpha   90.00
_cell.angle_beta   90.00
_cell.angle_gamma   90.00
#
_symmetry.space_group_name_H-M   'P 1'
#
loop_
_entity.id
_entity.type
_entity.pdbx_description
1 polymer ?
#
loop_
_entity_poly.entity_id
_entity_poly.type
_entity_poly.pdbx_seq_one_letter_code
_entity_poly.pdbx_strand_id
1 'polypeptide(L)' 'CLRNITQISGTKCGSYAESELGVVITPQGNEVVITL' A
#
# COMPACT_ATOMS: atom_id res chain seq x y z
N CYS A 1 -2.44 -3.61 -5.39
CA CYS A 1 -1.89 -4.69 -4.54
C CYS A 1 -0.41 -4.83 -4.84
N LEU A 2 0.42 -4.69 -3.81
CA LEU A 2 1.86 -4.97 -3.84
C LEU A 2 2.06 -6.44 -3.48
N ARG A 3 2.24 -7.31 -4.48
CA ARG A 3 2.34 -8.75 -4.21
C ARG A 3 3.65 -9.11 -3.51
N ASN A 4 3.55 -10.05 -2.56
CA ASN A 4 4.68 -10.57 -1.76
C ASN A 4 5.40 -9.51 -0.90
N ILE A 5 4.81 -8.33 -0.73
CA ILE A 5 5.21 -7.35 0.26
C ILE A 5 4.32 -7.54 1.48
N THR A 6 4.90 -7.95 2.60
CA THR A 6 4.17 -8.24 3.85
C THR A 6 3.92 -6.97 4.67
N GLN A 7 4.81 -5.99 4.59
CA GLN A 7 4.72 -4.74 5.33
C GLN A 7 5.33 -3.61 4.50
N ILE A 8 4.82 -2.39 4.72
CA ILE A 8 5.41 -1.14 4.26
C ILE A 8 5.58 -0.19 5.45
N SER A 9 6.60 0.65 5.41
CA SER A 9 6.80 1.72 6.40
C SER A 9 5.66 2.75 6.39
N GLY A 10 5.09 3.05 5.22
CA GLY A 10 3.92 3.90 5.11
C GLY A 10 3.56 4.33 3.69
N THR A 11 2.53 5.17 3.59
CA THR A 11 2.02 5.72 2.32
C THR A 11 1.64 7.19 2.47
N LYS A 12 1.75 7.95 1.37
CA LYS A 12 1.15 9.29 1.23
C LYS A 12 -0.01 9.22 0.24
N CYS A 13 -1.11 9.90 0.57
CA CYS A 13 -2.34 9.99 -0.25
C CYS A 13 -3.02 8.63 -0.52
N GLY A 14 -2.93 7.71 0.43
CA GLY A 14 -3.63 6.43 0.38
C GLY A 14 -3.69 5.76 1.75
N SER A 15 -4.63 4.84 1.90
CA SER A 15 -4.66 3.89 3.02
C SER A 15 -4.19 2.52 2.55
N TYR A 16 -3.85 1.65 3.50
CA TYR A 16 -3.44 0.29 3.18
C TYR A 16 -3.95 -0.73 4.21
N ALA A 17 -4.04 -1.97 3.76
CA ALA A 17 -4.38 -3.12 4.56
C ALA A 17 -3.59 -4.34 4.11
N GLU A 18 -3.39 -5.29 5.01
CA GLU A 18 -2.77 -6.57 4.70
C GLU A 18 -3.76 -7.50 3.99
N SER A 19 -3.23 -8.40 3.16
CA SER A 19 -3.97 -9.49 2.54
C SER A 19 -3.08 -10.70 2.38
N GLU A 20 -3.67 -11.87 2.11
CA GLU A 20 -2.93 -13.12 1.86
C GLU A 20 -1.89 -13.00 0.74
N LEU A 21 -2.07 -12.07 -0.20
CA LEU A 21 -1.20 -11.87 -1.35
C LEU A 21 -0.18 -10.73 -1.17
N GLY A 22 -0.27 -9.97 -0.08
CA GLY A 22 0.55 -8.80 0.22
C GLY A 22 -0.25 -7.54 0.57
N VAL A 23 0.39 -6.38 0.58
CA VAL A 23 -0.25 -5.11 0.95
C VAL A 23 -1.19 -4.60 -0.15
N VAL A 24 -2.44 -4.32 0.20
CA VAL A 24 -3.44 -3.67 -0.66
C VAL A 24 -3.44 -2.18 -0.35
N ILE A 25 -3.32 -1.36 -1.40
CA ILE A 25 -3.35 0.11 -1.30
C ILE A 25 -4.67 0.60 -1.88
N THR A 26 -5.32 1.49 -1.14
CA THR A 26 -6.51 2.23 -1.61
C THR A 26 -6.11 3.69 -1.83
N PRO A 27 -5.97 4.15 -3.09
CA PRO A 27 -5.66 5.53 -3.41
C PRO A 27 -6.75 6.49 -2.93
N GLN A 28 -6.36 7.66 -2.42
CA GLN A 28 -7.26 8.77 -2.10
C GLN A 28 -7.08 9.95 -3.06
N GLY A 29 -6.15 9.84 -4.00
CA GLY A 29 -5.87 10.81 -5.05
C GLY A 29 -5.23 10.14 -6.26
N ASN A 30 -4.79 10.95 -7.21
CA ASN A 30 -4.26 10.48 -8.49
C ASN A 30 -2.81 9.99 -8.41
N GLU A 31 -2.10 10.34 -7.34
CA GLU A 31 -0.73 9.92 -7.07
C GLU A 31 -0.64 9.34 -5.65
N VAL A 32 0.04 8.20 -5.51
CA VAL A 32 0.31 7.56 -4.23
C VAL A 32 1.80 7.27 -4.15
N VAL A 33 2.41 7.65 -3.01
CA VAL A 33 3.82 7.36 -2.73
C VAL A 33 3.90 6.34 -1.62
N ILE A 34 4.71 5.30 -1.82
CA ILE A 34 4.85 4.17 -0.90
C ILE A 34 6.31 4.12 -0.43
N THR A 35 6.52 4.10 0.88
CA THR A 35 7.82 3.84 1.50
C THR A 35 7.83 2.40 1.99
N LEU A 36 8.72 1.58 1.44
CA LEU A 36 8.89 0.18 1.83
C LEU A 36 9.54 0.08 3.21
#